data_AF-A0A2G5U8E9-F1
#
_entry.id   AF-A0A2G5U8E9-F1
#
_cell.length_a   1.000
_cell.length_b   1.000
_cell.length_c   1.000
_cell.angle_alpha   90.00
_cell.angle_beta   90.00
_cell.angle_gamma   90.00
#
_symmetry.space_group_name_H-M   'P 1'
#
loop_
_entity.id
_entity.type
_entity.pdbx_description
1 polymer ?
#
loop_
_entity_poly.entity_id
_entity_poly.type
_entity_poly.pdbx_seq_one_letter_code
_entity_poly.pdbx_strand_id
1 'polypeptide(L)'
;MDETKYSILPICGNTVMSVVTLGVGQDVNAELAMQKRIGNYSVQFFGADPIVEGNDELFSKVGTFFPFAVGNSSRMGTASVLLNGNYVEKRVVHVEFIQFLKGIIGKIFYDNIWVDGEYAEYELFDYFVNGGNLDQEGITVCQFNMEFHLPNAIRKHQFKKFITRIFNDQRYAFFRPVRGNHIRLYFVNFMNPDCTKKFISE
;
A
#
# COMPACT_ATOMS: atom_id res chain seq x y z
N MET A 1 -18.58 7.81 0.45
CA MET A 1 -17.52 8.60 -0.21
C MET A 1 -16.49 7.62 -0.70
N ASP A 2 -16.13 7.77 -1.96
CA ASP A 2 -15.14 6.93 -2.64
C ASP A 2 -13.77 7.00 -1.96
N GLU A 3 -12.93 5.99 -2.15
CA GLU A 3 -11.62 5.95 -1.52
C GLU A 3 -10.72 7.09 -2.06
N THR A 4 -10.10 7.85 -1.15
CA THR A 4 -9.14 8.92 -1.51
C THR A 4 -7.74 8.52 -1.06
N LYS A 5 -6.82 8.38 -2.03
CA LYS A 5 -5.38 8.19 -1.77
C LYS A 5 -4.66 9.53 -1.75
N TYR A 6 -3.72 9.72 -0.82
CA TYR A 6 -2.90 10.92 -0.71
C TYR A 6 -1.45 10.62 -1.09
N SER A 7 -0.78 11.57 -1.73
CA SER A 7 0.66 11.51 -2.03
C SER A 7 1.21 12.92 -2.13
N ILE A 8 2.40 13.12 -1.58
CA ILE A 8 3.26 14.26 -1.89
C ILE A 8 3.99 13.93 -3.20
N LEU A 9 4.03 14.88 -4.12
CA LEU A 9 4.75 14.73 -5.39
C LEU A 9 6.22 15.12 -5.21
N PRO A 10 7.15 14.56 -6.00
CA PRO A 10 8.56 14.92 -5.92
C PRO A 10 8.80 16.42 -6.13
N ILE A 11 9.70 16.99 -5.33
CA ILE A 11 10.05 18.42 -5.43
C ILE A 11 11.23 18.68 -6.38
N CYS A 12 12.10 17.69 -6.61
CA CYS A 12 13.29 17.86 -7.44
C CYS A 12 13.52 16.68 -8.42
N GLY A 13 13.92 17.03 -9.65
CA GLY A 13 14.53 16.14 -10.64
C GLY A 13 13.56 15.26 -11.43
N ASN A 14 13.90 14.94 -12.69
CA ASN A 14 13.18 13.93 -13.47
C ASN A 14 13.33 12.55 -12.83
N THR A 15 12.42 12.20 -11.94
CA THR A 15 12.39 10.90 -11.24
C THR A 15 11.21 10.06 -11.74
N VAL A 16 11.36 8.74 -11.65
CA VAL A 16 10.28 7.79 -11.87
C VAL A 16 9.75 7.39 -10.51
N MET A 17 8.48 7.68 -10.23
CA MET A 17 7.81 7.23 -9.02
C MET A 17 7.48 5.74 -9.09
N SER A 18 7.72 4.99 -8.03
CA SER A 18 7.23 3.61 -7.87
C SER A 18 6.04 3.57 -6.91
N VAL A 19 4.90 3.11 -7.40
CA VAL A 19 3.66 3.00 -6.63
C VAL A 19 3.18 1.55 -6.63
N VAL A 20 2.91 1.02 -5.44
CA VAL A 20 2.34 -0.32 -5.27
C VAL A 20 0.90 -0.20 -4.78
N THR A 21 -0.03 -0.89 -5.42
CA THR A 21 -1.43 -1.00 -4.98
C THR A 21 -1.69 -2.44 -4.56
N LEU A 22 -2.02 -2.66 -3.29
CA LEU A 22 -2.49 -3.94 -2.76
C LEU A 22 -4.01 -3.88 -2.64
N GLY A 23 -4.69 -4.84 -3.27
CA GLY A 23 -6.15 -4.79 -3.46
C GLY A 23 -6.50 -3.74 -4.48
N VAL A 24 -6.31 -4.07 -5.77
CA VAL A 24 -6.64 -3.18 -6.87
C VAL A 24 -8.15 -2.89 -6.90
N GLY A 25 -8.96 -3.90 -6.58
CA GLY A 25 -10.42 -3.75 -6.65
C GLY A 25 -10.90 -3.61 -8.11
N GLN A 26 -12.03 -2.94 -8.30
CA GLN A 26 -12.74 -2.89 -9.59
C GLN A 26 -12.62 -1.54 -10.34
N ASP A 27 -11.72 -0.65 -9.89
CA ASP A 27 -11.40 0.59 -10.58
C ASP A 27 -9.92 0.98 -10.40
N VAL A 28 -9.46 1.94 -11.20
CA VAL A 28 -8.09 2.49 -11.14
C VAL A 28 -8.11 4.02 -11.13
N ASN A 29 -9.14 4.60 -10.53
CA ASN A 29 -9.38 6.05 -10.58
C ASN A 29 -8.27 6.81 -9.85
N ALA A 30 -7.73 6.25 -8.76
CA ALA A 30 -6.62 6.85 -8.01
C ALA A 30 -5.32 6.87 -8.83
N GLU A 31 -5.00 5.76 -9.50
CA GLU A 31 -3.84 5.63 -10.39
C GLU A 31 -3.94 6.61 -11.56
N LEU A 32 -5.09 6.64 -12.24
CA LEU A 32 -5.35 7.58 -13.34
C LEU A 32 -5.27 9.04 -12.87
N ALA A 33 -5.80 9.35 -11.69
CA ALA A 33 -5.72 10.69 -11.13
C ALA A 33 -4.27 11.08 -10.81
N MET A 34 -3.46 10.15 -10.30
CA MET A 34 -2.03 10.39 -10.07
C MET A 34 -1.27 10.58 -11.39
N GLN A 35 -1.50 9.74 -12.41
CA GLN A 35 -0.89 9.91 -13.74
C GLN A 35 -1.21 11.27 -14.37
N LYS A 36 -2.41 11.81 -14.13
CA LYS A 36 -2.78 13.16 -14.59
C LYS A 36 -2.10 14.27 -13.80
N ARG A 37 -1.85 14.06 -12.50
CA ARG A 37 -1.31 15.08 -11.58
C ARG A 37 0.21 15.12 -11.52
N ILE A 38 0.88 14.03 -11.88
CA ILE A 38 2.33 13.89 -11.76
C ILE A 38 3.12 14.81 -12.71
N GLY A 39 2.46 15.38 -13.72
CA GLY A 39 3.02 16.41 -14.58
C GLY A 39 4.20 15.88 -15.40
N ASN A 40 5.39 16.46 -15.20
CA ASN A 40 6.60 16.12 -15.95
C ASN A 40 7.33 14.89 -15.41
N TYR A 41 6.92 14.32 -14.26
CA TYR A 41 7.52 13.10 -13.75
C TYR A 41 6.81 11.86 -14.29
N SER A 42 7.51 10.73 -14.27
CA SER A 42 6.94 9.44 -14.67
C SER A 42 6.53 8.63 -13.44
N VAL A 43 5.60 7.70 -13.60
CA VAL A 43 5.21 6.75 -12.55
C VAL A 43 5.11 5.33 -13.11
N GLN A 44 5.51 4.37 -12.30
CA GLN A 44 5.35 2.94 -12.52
C GLN A 44 4.45 2.39 -11.43
N PHE A 45 3.30 1.85 -11.84
CA PHE A 45 2.35 1.19 -10.95
C PHE A 45 2.54 -0.33 -10.96
N PHE A 46 2.45 -0.93 -9.77
CA PHE A 46 2.48 -2.38 -9.56
C PHE A 46 1.27 -2.76 -8.71
N GLY A 47 0.31 -3.47 -9.29
CA GLY A 47 -0.97 -3.79 -8.64
C GLY A 47 -1.07 -5.27 -8.35
N ALA A 48 -1.41 -5.64 -7.12
CA ALA A 48 -1.64 -7.03 -6.75
C ALA A 48 -3.09 -7.23 -6.32
N ASP A 49 -3.77 -8.16 -6.98
CA ASP A 49 -5.13 -8.57 -6.65
C ASP A 49 -5.35 -10.05 -7.04
N PRO A 50 -5.99 -10.87 -6.20
CA PRO A 50 -6.26 -12.26 -6.54
C PRO A 50 -7.42 -12.46 -7.53
N ILE A 51 -8.25 -11.44 -7.79
CA ILE A 51 -9.29 -11.48 -8.81
C ILE A 51 -8.69 -11.03 -10.13
N VAL A 52 -8.60 -11.96 -11.08
CA VAL A 52 -8.02 -11.68 -12.40
C VAL A 52 -9.06 -11.06 -13.33
N GLU A 53 -10.21 -11.71 -13.47
CA GLU A 53 -11.24 -11.35 -14.46
C GLU A 53 -11.69 -9.89 -14.31
N GLY A 54 -11.36 -9.07 -15.31
CA GLY A 54 -11.67 -7.64 -15.38
C GLY A 54 -10.62 -6.75 -14.75
N ASN A 55 -10.09 -7.13 -13.58
CA ASN A 55 -9.10 -6.32 -12.85
C ASN A 55 -7.73 -6.30 -13.57
N ASP A 56 -7.36 -7.40 -14.22
CA ASP A 56 -6.11 -7.50 -14.96
C ASP A 56 -6.07 -6.55 -16.16
N GLU A 57 -7.12 -6.55 -16.99
CA GLU A 57 -7.27 -5.67 -18.15
C GLU A 57 -7.34 -4.20 -17.69
N LEU A 58 -8.07 -3.94 -16.61
CA LEU A 58 -8.24 -2.61 -16.05
C LEU A 58 -6.91 -2.03 -15.53
N PHE A 59 -6.18 -2.78 -14.70
CA PHE A 59 -4.92 -2.30 -14.12
C PHE A 59 -3.80 -2.25 -15.14
N SER A 60 -3.80 -3.14 -16.13
CA SER A 60 -2.80 -3.14 -17.21
C SER A 60 -2.83 -1.87 -18.07
N LYS A 61 -3.90 -1.05 -17.98
CA LYS A 61 -3.97 0.28 -18.61
C LYS A 61 -3.06 1.31 -17.93
N VAL A 62 -2.71 1.10 -16.66
CA VAL A 62 -1.93 2.04 -15.85
C VAL A 62 -0.59 1.48 -15.36
N GLY A 63 -0.44 0.16 -15.24
CA GLY A 63 0.75 -0.47 -14.70
C GLY A 63 0.84 -1.98 -14.93
N THR A 64 1.62 -2.66 -14.08
CA THR A 64 1.78 -4.12 -14.13
C THR A 64 0.88 -4.77 -13.08
N PHE A 65 0.01 -5.68 -13.52
CA PHE A 65 -0.87 -6.45 -12.66
C PHE A 65 -0.25 -7.79 -12.23
N PHE A 66 -0.49 -8.18 -10.98
CA PHE A 66 -0.02 -9.42 -10.38
C PHE A 66 -1.20 -10.21 -9.78
N PRO A 67 -1.47 -11.44 -10.26
CA PRO A 67 -2.70 -12.17 -9.97
C PRO A 67 -2.63 -12.95 -8.64
N PHE A 68 -2.34 -12.27 -7.54
CA PHE A 68 -2.28 -12.86 -6.20
C PHE A 68 -2.61 -11.84 -5.11
N ALA A 69 -3.06 -12.33 -3.97
CA ALA A 69 -3.15 -11.53 -2.76
C ALA A 69 -1.76 -11.33 -2.15
N VAL A 70 -1.58 -10.26 -1.38
CA VAL A 70 -0.34 -10.00 -0.64
C VAL A 70 -0.63 -10.07 0.85
N GLY A 71 0.23 -10.75 1.60
CA GLY A 71 0.08 -10.92 3.05
C GLY A 71 1.43 -11.18 3.73
N ASN A 72 1.39 -11.69 4.97
CA ASN A 72 2.61 -11.92 5.76
C ASN A 72 3.36 -13.23 5.47
N SER A 73 2.88 -14.05 4.54
CA SER A 73 3.56 -15.29 4.14
C SER A 73 3.07 -15.78 2.78
N SER A 74 3.93 -16.49 2.05
CA SER A 74 3.57 -17.13 0.79
C SER A 74 2.83 -18.45 1.06
N ARG A 75 1.54 -18.50 0.77
CA ARG A 75 0.67 -19.65 1.06
C ARG A 75 -0.58 -19.66 0.19
N MET A 76 -1.21 -20.83 0.05
CA MET A 76 -2.63 -20.87 -0.32
C MET A 76 -3.47 -20.51 0.91
N GLY A 77 -4.29 -19.46 0.81
CA GLY A 77 -5.07 -18.94 1.93
C GLY A 77 -6.45 -18.47 1.48
N THR A 78 -7.29 -18.12 2.45
CA THR A 78 -8.59 -17.51 2.19
C THR A 78 -8.43 -15.99 2.23
N ALA A 79 -8.96 -15.31 1.21
CA ALA A 79 -9.09 -13.85 1.17
C ALA A 79 -10.56 -13.47 0.96
N SER A 80 -10.96 -12.33 1.53
CA SER A 80 -12.23 -11.68 1.18
C SER A 80 -12.01 -10.93 -0.14
N VAL A 81 -12.83 -11.22 -1.15
CA VAL A 81 -12.70 -10.66 -2.50
C VAL A 81 -14.03 -10.13 -2.99
N LEU A 82 -14.00 -9.02 -3.74
CA LEU A 82 -15.19 -8.43 -4.33
C LEU A 82 -15.52 -9.11 -5.67
N LEU A 83 -16.64 -9.83 -5.73
CA LEU A 83 -17.14 -10.47 -6.94
C LEU A 83 -18.59 -10.09 -7.18
N ASN A 84 -18.89 -9.56 -8.37
CA ASN A 84 -20.24 -9.11 -8.75
C ASN A 84 -20.88 -8.19 -7.69
N GLY A 85 -20.10 -7.26 -7.13
CA GLY A 85 -20.55 -6.31 -6.11
C GLY A 85 -20.74 -6.88 -4.70
N ASN A 86 -20.41 -8.15 -4.46
CA ASN A 86 -20.51 -8.78 -3.15
C ASN A 86 -19.15 -9.33 -2.68
N TYR A 87 -18.86 -9.17 -1.40
CA TYR A 87 -17.68 -9.77 -0.79
C TYR A 87 -17.91 -11.23 -0.49
N VAL A 88 -17.01 -12.08 -0.96
CA VAL A 88 -17.02 -13.52 -0.72
C VAL A 88 -15.66 -14.01 -0.31
N GLU A 89 -15.62 -15.04 0.53
CA GLU A 89 -14.38 -15.72 0.87
C GLU A 89 -13.95 -16.64 -0.28
N LYS A 90 -12.73 -16.46 -0.78
CA LYS A 90 -12.17 -17.29 -1.85
C LYS A 90 -10.77 -17.77 -1.47
N ARG A 91 -10.47 -19.01 -1.85
CA ARG A 91 -9.13 -19.56 -1.68
C ARG A 91 -8.24 -19.08 -2.81
N VAL A 92 -7.18 -18.37 -2.48
CA VAL A 92 -6.29 -17.67 -3.43
C VAL A 92 -4.83 -17.87 -3.04
N VAL A 93 -3.94 -17.58 -3.98
CA VAL A 93 -2.50 -17.52 -3.70
C VAL A 93 -2.22 -16.22 -2.95
N HIS A 94 -1.56 -16.33 -1.80
CA HIS A 94 -0.94 -15.21 -1.12
C HIS A 94 0.56 -15.25 -1.38
N VAL A 95 1.13 -14.09 -1.68
CA VAL A 95 2.58 -13.88 -1.74
C VAL A 95 2.99 -13.03 -0.54
N GLU A 96 4.08 -13.42 0.11
CA GLU A 96 4.67 -12.65 1.20
C GLU A 96 5.11 -11.25 0.72
N PHE A 97 4.88 -10.24 1.54
CA PHE A 97 5.05 -8.84 1.15
C PHE A 97 6.49 -8.47 0.75
N ILE A 98 7.54 -8.92 1.46
CA ILE A 98 8.93 -8.72 1.02
C ILE A 98 9.18 -9.44 -0.31
N GLN A 99 8.74 -10.70 -0.45
CA GLN A 99 8.89 -11.46 -1.69
C GLN A 99 8.24 -10.74 -2.86
N PHE A 100 7.07 -10.12 -2.66
CA PHE A 100 6.42 -9.33 -3.69
C PHE A 100 7.26 -8.09 -4.08
N LEU A 101 7.68 -7.29 -3.09
CA LEU A 101 8.43 -6.07 -3.33
C LEU A 101 9.82 -6.37 -3.92
N LYS A 102 10.65 -7.08 -3.17
CA LYS A 102 12.06 -7.29 -3.52
C LYS A 102 12.27 -8.44 -4.49
N GLY A 103 11.48 -9.51 -4.38
CA GLY A 103 11.65 -10.71 -5.20
C GLY A 103 10.98 -10.64 -6.56
N ILE A 104 9.73 -10.14 -6.62
CA ILE A 104 8.92 -10.10 -7.86
C ILE A 104 9.05 -8.76 -8.58
N ILE A 105 8.80 -7.63 -7.89
CA ILE A 105 8.97 -6.30 -8.48
C ILE A 105 10.48 -5.99 -8.67
N GLY A 106 11.35 -6.55 -7.83
CA GLY A 106 12.79 -6.37 -7.94
C GLY A 106 13.27 -5.00 -7.46
N LYS A 107 12.53 -4.34 -6.55
CA LYS A 107 12.89 -3.02 -6.02
C LYS A 107 12.99 -3.03 -4.49
N ILE A 108 13.78 -2.10 -3.99
CA ILE A 108 13.97 -1.85 -2.55
C ILE A 108 13.62 -0.41 -2.16
N PHE A 109 13.16 0.42 -3.11
CA PHE A 109 12.76 1.80 -2.86
C PHE A 109 11.38 2.05 -3.49
N TYR A 110 10.43 2.43 -2.64
CA TYR A 110 9.03 2.66 -3.00
C TYR A 110 8.59 4.04 -2.58
N ASP A 111 8.08 4.80 -3.54
CA ASP A 111 7.57 6.14 -3.27
C ASP A 111 6.24 6.09 -2.55
N ASN A 112 5.34 5.22 -3.01
CA ASN A 112 4.04 4.99 -2.39
C ASN A 112 3.68 3.51 -2.33
N ILE A 113 3.05 3.10 -1.23
CA ILE A 113 2.30 1.84 -1.15
C ILE A 113 0.88 2.14 -0.71
N TRP A 114 -0.12 1.67 -1.44
CA TRP A 114 -1.54 1.81 -1.11
C TRP A 114 -2.06 0.44 -0.69
N VAL A 115 -2.48 0.33 0.56
CA VAL A 115 -2.91 -0.92 1.16
C VAL A 115 -4.42 -0.89 1.37
N ASP A 116 -5.11 -1.72 0.60
CA ASP A 116 -6.51 -2.06 0.77
C ASP A 116 -6.63 -3.60 0.77
N GLY A 117 -6.60 -4.19 1.97
CA GLY A 117 -6.36 -5.62 2.14
C GLY A 117 -7.58 -6.45 2.52
N GLU A 118 -8.76 -5.85 2.67
CA GLU A 118 -9.95 -6.51 3.22
C GLU A 118 -9.63 -7.35 4.47
N TYR A 119 -9.10 -6.68 5.49
CA TYR A 119 -8.55 -7.24 6.75
C TYR A 119 -7.14 -7.84 6.68
N ALA A 120 -6.55 -8.06 5.51
CA ALA A 120 -5.16 -8.51 5.40
C ALA A 120 -4.15 -7.43 5.83
N GLU A 121 -4.54 -6.16 5.85
CA GLU A 121 -3.67 -5.04 6.24
C GLU A 121 -3.14 -5.18 7.67
N TYR A 122 -3.89 -5.83 8.57
CA TYR A 122 -3.49 -6.05 9.97
C TYR A 122 -2.26 -6.95 10.08
N GLU A 123 -2.04 -7.85 9.12
CA GLU A 123 -0.86 -8.71 9.08
C GLU A 123 0.42 -7.95 8.66
N LEU A 124 0.28 -6.76 8.08
CA LEU A 124 1.39 -5.97 7.55
C LEU A 124 1.96 -4.93 8.54
N PHE A 125 1.38 -4.77 9.73
CA PHE A 125 1.79 -3.72 10.66
C PHE A 125 3.27 -3.78 11.06
N ASP A 126 3.78 -4.98 11.35
CA ASP A 126 5.16 -5.18 11.79
C ASP A 126 6.19 -4.92 10.67
N TYR A 127 5.75 -4.76 9.42
CA TYR A 127 6.62 -4.42 8.30
C TYR A 127 7.08 -2.96 8.35
N PHE A 128 6.20 -2.05 8.79
CA PHE A 128 6.42 -0.60 8.68
C PHE A 128 7.10 0.03 9.92
N VAL A 129 7.24 -0.71 11.02
CA VAL A 129 7.85 -0.20 12.26
C VAL A 129 9.38 -0.24 12.22
N ASN A 130 10.05 0.53 13.08
CA ASN A 130 11.52 0.48 13.22
C ASN A 130 11.97 -0.93 13.66
N GLY A 131 12.96 -1.48 12.96
CA GLY A 131 13.46 -2.85 13.12
C GLY A 131 12.53 -3.92 12.53
N GLY A 132 11.46 -3.51 11.84
CA GLY A 132 10.47 -4.39 11.22
C GLY A 132 10.97 -5.09 9.97
N ASN A 133 10.08 -5.83 9.31
CA ASN A 133 10.44 -6.68 8.17
C ASN A 133 11.04 -5.89 6.99
N LEU A 134 10.53 -4.68 6.69
CA LEU A 134 11.08 -3.86 5.61
C LEU A 134 12.52 -3.44 5.91
N ASP A 135 12.83 -3.10 7.16
CA ASP A 135 14.17 -2.69 7.58
C ASP A 135 15.17 -3.83 7.50
N GLN A 136 14.77 -5.01 7.97
CA GLN A 136 15.59 -6.22 7.93
C GLN A 136 16.01 -6.57 6.51
N GLU A 137 15.19 -6.18 5.52
CA GLU A 137 15.40 -6.47 4.11
C GLU A 137 15.93 -5.28 3.29
N GLY A 138 16.20 -4.15 3.96
CA GLY A 138 16.73 -2.93 3.34
C GLY A 138 15.74 -2.24 2.40
N ILE A 139 14.43 -2.44 2.59
CA ILE A 139 13.38 -1.83 1.78
C ILE A 139 12.95 -0.50 2.39
N THR A 140 13.05 0.57 1.60
CA THR A 140 12.57 1.90 1.95
C THR A 140 11.21 2.17 1.34
N VAL A 141 10.26 2.57 2.18
CA VAL A 141 8.94 3.08 1.76
C VAL A 141 8.81 4.53 2.22
N CYS A 142 8.68 5.46 1.29
CA CYS A 142 8.59 6.89 1.62
C CYS A 142 7.20 7.33 2.06
N GLN A 143 6.17 6.79 1.43
CA GLN A 143 4.79 7.15 1.73
C GLN A 143 3.92 5.91 1.66
N PHE A 144 2.88 5.83 2.48
CA PHE A 144 1.87 4.80 2.29
C PHE A 144 0.48 5.27 2.71
N ASN A 145 -0.53 4.76 2.03
CA ASN A 145 -1.93 4.88 2.42
C ASN A 145 -2.37 3.51 2.92
N MET A 146 -3.14 3.50 4.01
CA MET A 146 -3.68 2.26 4.53
C MET A 146 -5.14 2.46 4.92
N GLU A 147 -5.99 1.59 4.36
CA GLU A 147 -7.35 1.40 4.81
C GLU A 147 -7.41 0.29 5.87
N PHE A 148 -7.89 0.65 7.06
CA PHE A 148 -8.12 -0.27 8.17
C PHE A 148 -9.62 -0.63 8.20
N HIS A 149 -9.93 -1.84 7.75
CA HIS A 149 -11.27 -2.42 7.72
C HIS A 149 -11.82 -2.59 9.13
N LEU A 150 -13.14 -2.45 9.28
CA LEU A 150 -13.87 -2.39 10.57
C LEU A 150 -13.29 -3.33 11.64
N PRO A 151 -12.56 -2.80 12.64
CA PRO A 151 -11.87 -3.65 13.59
C PRO A 151 -12.84 -4.23 14.61
N ASN A 152 -12.81 -5.55 14.80
CA ASN A 152 -13.31 -6.21 16.01
C ASN A 152 -12.46 -5.80 17.24
N ALA A 153 -12.82 -6.26 18.44
CA ALA A 153 -12.10 -5.88 19.67
C ALA A 153 -10.58 -6.17 19.61
N ILE A 154 -10.20 -7.31 19.01
CA ILE A 154 -8.79 -7.71 18.84
C ILE A 154 -8.08 -6.76 17.86
N ARG A 155 -8.69 -6.50 16.71
CA ARG A 155 -8.16 -5.60 15.69
C ARG A 155 -8.04 -4.16 16.19
N LYS A 156 -8.95 -3.70 17.07
CA LYS A 156 -8.83 -2.38 17.73
C LYS A 156 -7.58 -2.31 18.58
N HIS A 157 -7.25 -3.40 19.28
CA HIS A 157 -6.02 -3.48 20.07
C HIS A 157 -4.77 -3.50 19.18
N GLN A 158 -4.78 -4.28 18.10
CA GLN A 158 -3.69 -4.31 17.11
C GLN A 158 -3.45 -2.94 16.48
N PHE A 159 -4.51 -2.27 16.04
CA PHE A 159 -4.46 -0.91 15.49
C PHE A 159 -3.88 0.08 16.50
N LYS A 160 -4.38 0.07 17.75
CA LYS A 160 -3.85 0.93 18.82
C LYS A 160 -2.35 0.69 19.03
N LYS A 161 -1.92 -0.58 19.09
CA LYS A 161 -0.51 -0.95 19.25
C LYS A 161 0.33 -0.43 18.09
N PHE A 162 -0.14 -0.61 16.86
CA PHE A 162 0.54 -0.14 15.65
C PHE A 162 0.70 1.39 15.63
N ILE A 163 -0.37 2.15 15.82
CA ILE A 163 -0.30 3.62 15.82
C ILE A 163 0.57 4.15 16.97
N THR A 164 0.49 3.52 18.15
CA THR A 164 1.37 3.88 19.28
C THR A 164 2.83 3.63 18.93
N ARG A 165 3.12 2.51 18.24
CA ARG A 165 4.48 2.19 17.80
C ARG A 165 4.98 3.17 16.75
N ILE A 166 4.18 3.49 15.73
CA ILE A 166 4.51 4.50 14.72
C ILE A 166 4.83 5.85 15.38
N PHE A 167 4.02 6.28 16.35
CA PHE A 167 4.24 7.52 17.09
C PHE A 167 5.59 7.50 17.85
N ASN A 168 5.91 6.41 18.52
CA ASN A 168 7.16 6.28 19.28
C ASN A 168 8.39 6.14 18.37
N ASP A 169 8.24 5.49 17.21
CA ASP A 169 9.32 5.24 16.26
C ASP A 169 9.77 6.52 15.54
N GLN A 170 8.90 7.54 15.48
CA GLN A 170 9.15 8.86 14.87
C GLN A 170 9.60 8.83 13.40
N ARG A 171 9.56 7.67 12.75
CA ARG A 171 9.88 7.50 11.33
C ARG A 171 8.79 8.09 10.44
N TYR A 172 7.55 7.68 10.70
CA TYR A 172 6.39 8.08 9.92
C TYR A 172 5.53 9.05 10.73
N ALA A 173 5.20 10.21 10.16
CA ALA A 173 4.06 10.97 10.63
C ALA A 173 2.83 10.58 9.80
N PHE A 174 1.66 10.47 10.46
CA PHE A 174 0.40 10.17 9.81
C PHE A 174 -0.51 11.39 9.75
N PHE A 175 -1.24 11.52 8.65
CA PHE A 175 -2.08 12.66 8.33
C PHE A 175 -3.44 12.21 7.80
N ARG A 176 -4.34 13.20 7.64
CA ARG A 176 -5.65 13.05 6.99
C ARG A 176 -6.47 11.86 7.54
N PRO A 177 -6.66 11.75 8.87
CA PRO A 177 -7.49 10.70 9.41
C PRO A 177 -8.93 10.85 8.93
N VAL A 178 -9.38 9.89 8.14
CA VAL A 178 -10.79 9.78 7.72
C VAL A 178 -11.40 8.61 8.47
N ARG A 179 -12.46 8.89 9.23
CA ARG A 179 -13.21 7.86 9.95
C ARG A 179 -14.61 7.74 9.36
N GLY A 180 -14.83 6.67 8.61
CA GLY A 180 -16.14 6.22 8.17
C GLY A 180 -16.44 4.83 8.75
N ASN A 181 -16.93 3.93 7.91
CA ASN A 181 -16.94 2.50 8.22
C ASN A 181 -15.50 2.02 8.43
N HIS A 182 -14.60 2.34 7.51
CA HIS A 182 -13.17 2.08 7.64
C HIS A 182 -12.44 3.32 8.16
N ILE A 183 -11.26 3.10 8.74
CA ILE A 183 -10.32 4.17 9.07
C ILE A 183 -9.32 4.25 7.92
N ARG A 184 -9.04 5.43 7.41
CA ARG A 184 -7.97 5.64 6.41
C ARG A 184 -6.94 6.59 6.96
N LEU A 185 -5.67 6.23 6.82
CA LEU A 185 -4.54 7.06 7.21
C LEU A 185 -3.52 7.11 6.08
N TYR A 186 -2.85 8.25 5.98
CA TYR A 186 -1.75 8.50 5.07
C TYR A 186 -0.49 8.79 5.87
N PHE A 187 0.61 8.12 5.54
CA PHE A 187 1.86 8.14 6.29
C PHE A 187 3.00 8.62 5.39
N VAL A 188 3.91 9.43 5.96
CA VAL A 188 5.09 9.96 5.26
C VAL A 188 6.33 9.75 6.12
N ASN A 189 7.39 9.22 5.51
CA ASN A 189 8.68 8.94 6.15
C ASN A 189 9.52 10.22 6.21
N PHE A 190 9.72 10.74 7.42
CA PHE A 190 10.56 11.94 7.66
C PHE A 190 11.95 11.59 8.17
N MET A 191 12.22 10.31 8.45
CA MET A 191 13.51 9.87 9.00
C MET A 191 14.48 9.42 7.91
N ASN A 192 13.99 8.90 6.78
CA ASN A 192 14.85 8.47 5.68
C ASN A 192 15.31 9.69 4.83
N PRO A 193 16.63 9.94 4.69
CA PRO A 193 17.14 11.11 3.96
C PRO A 193 16.75 11.17 2.48
N ASP A 194 16.64 10.02 1.81
CA ASP A 194 16.25 9.97 0.40
C ASP A 194 14.77 10.34 0.23
N CYS A 195 13.90 9.90 1.16
CA CYS A 195 12.51 10.31 1.18
C CYS A 195 12.34 11.81 1.46
N THR A 196 13.06 12.35 2.44
CA THR A 196 13.00 13.78 2.76
C THR A 196 13.49 14.64 1.61
N LYS A 197 14.61 14.26 0.99
CA LYS A 197 15.16 14.95 -0.18
C LYS A 197 14.21 14.92 -1.36
N LYS A 198 13.55 13.77 -1.59
CA LYS A 198 12.66 13.61 -2.74
C LYS A 198 11.34 14.36 -2.59
N PHE A 199 10.79 14.46 -1.39
CA PHE A 199 9.40 14.92 -1.18
C PHE A 199 9.21 16.14 -0.28
N ILE A 200 10.18 16.50 0.56
CA ILE A 200 9.94 17.45 1.66
C ILE A 200 10.83 18.69 1.56
N SER A 201 12.15 18.52 1.41
CA SER A 201 13.12 19.62 1.44
C SER A 201 14.29 19.38 0.48
N GLU A 202 14.76 20.44 -0.17
CA GLU A 202 15.92 20.43 -1.09
C GLU A 202 17.25 20.15 -0.37
#